data_AF-A0A540WHC0-F1
#
_entry.id   AF-A0A540WHC0-F1
#
_cell.length_a   1.000
_cell.length_b   1.000
_cell.length_c   1.000
_cell.angle_alpha   90.00
_cell.angle_beta   90.00
_cell.angle_gamma   90.00
#
_symmetry.space_group_name_H-M   'P 1'
#
loop_
_entity.id
_entity.type
_entity.pdbx_description
1 polymer ?
#
loop_
_entity_poly.entity_id
_entity_poly.type
_entity_poly.pdbx_seq_one_letter_code
_entity_poly.pdbx_strand_id
1 'polypeptide(L)'
;EEIFPWLRDIMAVGLPFRTVLEATSRHHLPDADEGMRREWVAQRLLLQRETRGTHEQMLPNGHFIQITERVTPEGGLMITYHDVTELRRASAEIENLAFYDLLTGLPNRRLLLDRLHQALATAQRSHQFGALLFLDLDHFKTLNDTQGHEMGDLLLQQVALRLRICV
;
A
#
# COMPACT_ATOMS: atom_id res chain seq x y z
N GLU A 1 18.27 -0.91 1.13
CA GLU A 1 18.58 -1.65 2.37
C GLU A 1 18.54 -3.13 2.08
N GLU A 2 19.31 -3.94 2.81
CA GLU A 2 19.23 -5.39 2.67
C GLU A 2 17.96 -5.90 3.39
N ILE A 3 17.14 -6.66 2.68
CA ILE A 3 15.86 -7.19 3.19
C ILE A 3 16.08 -8.15 4.38
N PHE A 4 17.24 -8.83 4.41
CA PHE A 4 17.61 -9.78 5.48
C PHE A 4 19.04 -9.53 5.97
N PRO A 5 19.27 -8.50 6.79
CA PRO A 5 20.62 -8.12 7.24
C PRO A 5 21.35 -9.23 8.00
N TRP A 6 20.62 -10.09 8.72
CA TRP A 6 21.18 -11.20 9.49
C TRP A 6 21.69 -12.36 8.62
N LEU A 7 21.36 -12.38 7.33
CA LEU A 7 21.87 -13.38 6.39
C LEU A 7 23.14 -12.91 5.65
N ARG A 8 23.50 -11.62 5.78
CA ARG A 8 24.60 -10.99 5.01
C ARG A 8 25.89 -11.80 5.06
N ASP A 9 26.33 -12.17 6.25
CA ASP A 9 27.66 -12.77 6.45
C ASP A 9 27.71 -14.28 6.12
N ILE A 10 26.56 -14.90 5.87
CA ILE A 10 26.47 -16.34 5.57
C ILE A 10 26.04 -16.64 4.14
N MET A 11 25.44 -15.67 3.45
CA MET A 11 24.90 -15.87 2.10
C MET A 11 26.01 -16.04 1.07
N ALA A 12 26.11 -17.25 0.52
CA ALA A 12 27.03 -17.60 -0.56
C ALA A 12 26.35 -18.53 -1.57
N VAL A 13 26.79 -18.49 -2.83
CA VAL A 13 26.30 -19.40 -3.87
C VAL A 13 26.65 -20.85 -3.48
N GLY A 14 25.67 -21.75 -3.58
CA GLY A 14 25.82 -23.16 -3.21
C GLY A 14 25.56 -23.46 -1.73
N LEU A 15 25.23 -22.45 -0.91
CA LEU A 15 24.83 -22.65 0.47
C LEU A 15 23.54 -23.50 0.54
N PRO A 16 23.51 -24.61 1.32
CA PRO A 16 22.31 -25.39 1.48
C PRO A 16 21.17 -24.55 2.05
N PHE A 17 19.98 -24.66 1.46
CA PHE A 17 18.82 -23.88 1.90
C PHE A 17 18.45 -24.14 3.37
N ARG A 18 18.69 -25.36 3.88
CA ARG A 18 18.56 -25.69 5.31
C ARG A 18 19.38 -24.76 6.19
N THR A 19 20.62 -24.44 5.81
CA THR A 19 21.51 -23.56 6.58
C THR A 19 20.97 -22.13 6.64
N VAL A 20 20.32 -21.67 5.57
CA VAL A 20 19.60 -20.38 5.55
C VAL A 20 18.44 -20.40 6.55
N LEU A 21 17.65 -21.48 6.57
CA LEU A 21 16.54 -21.62 7.53
C LEU A 21 17.04 -21.71 8.98
N GLU A 22 18.13 -22.42 9.24
CA GLU A 22 18.74 -22.52 10.58
C GLU A 22 19.17 -21.14 11.08
N ALA A 23 19.86 -20.34 10.25
CA ALA A 23 20.23 -18.97 10.61
C ALA A 23 19.01 -18.07 10.81
N THR A 24 17.99 -18.21 9.95
CA THR A 24 16.74 -17.45 10.05
C THR A 24 15.96 -17.80 11.32
N SER A 25 15.98 -19.07 11.75
CA SER A 25 15.30 -19.53 12.96
C SER A 25 15.88 -18.88 14.22
N ARG A 26 17.20 -18.65 14.28
CA ARG A 26 17.85 -17.96 15.42
C ARG A 26 17.40 -16.51 15.52
N HIS A 27 17.07 -15.88 14.39
CA HIS A 27 16.57 -14.51 14.37
C HIS A 27 15.08 -14.42 14.71
N HIS A 28 14.24 -15.30 14.15
CA HIS A 28 12.79 -15.28 14.37
C HIS A 28 12.36 -15.90 15.71
N LEU A 29 13.18 -16.80 16.26
CA LEU A 29 12.93 -17.52 17.51
C LEU A 29 14.14 -17.38 18.45
N PRO A 30 14.42 -16.17 18.95
CA PRO A 30 15.60 -15.91 19.78
C PRO A 30 15.57 -16.71 21.09
N ASP A 31 14.39 -16.84 21.72
CA ASP A 31 14.22 -17.50 23.02
C ASP A 31 13.87 -19.00 22.94
N ALA A 32 13.76 -19.55 21.73
CA ALA A 32 13.40 -20.96 21.55
C ALA A 32 14.60 -21.90 21.84
N ASP A 33 14.30 -23.08 22.35
CA ASP A 33 15.31 -24.14 22.47
C ASP A 33 15.69 -24.72 21.09
N GLU A 34 16.75 -25.54 21.08
CA GLU A 34 17.26 -26.12 19.84
C GLU A 34 16.29 -27.14 19.20
N GLY A 35 15.44 -27.79 20.00
CA GLY A 35 14.40 -28.70 19.52
C GLY A 35 13.31 -27.95 18.74
N MET A 36 12.79 -26.87 19.32
CA MET A 36 11.80 -25.99 18.70
C MET A 36 12.32 -25.36 17.40
N ARG A 37 13.60 -24.92 17.37
CA ARG A 37 14.19 -24.39 16.14
C ARG A 37 14.31 -25.47 15.06
N ARG A 38 14.73 -26.69 15.41
CA ARG A 38 14.78 -27.81 14.44
C ARG A 38 13.41 -28.15 13.89
N GLU A 39 12.39 -28.16 14.74
CA GLU A 39 11.00 -28.41 14.33
C GLU A 39 10.49 -27.30 13.41
N TRP A 40 10.77 -26.04 13.73
CA TRP A 40 10.46 -24.91 12.86
C TRP A 40 11.14 -25.03 11.49
N VAL A 41 12.43 -25.38 11.45
CA VAL A 41 13.16 -25.60 10.18
C VAL A 41 12.55 -26.76 9.39
N ALA A 42 12.23 -27.88 10.05
CA ALA A 42 11.60 -29.04 9.42
C ALA A 42 10.23 -28.68 8.83
N GLN A 43 9.41 -27.93 9.58
CA GLN A 43 8.10 -27.46 9.13
C GLN A 43 8.23 -26.52 7.93
N ARG A 44 9.20 -25.60 7.94
CA ARG A 44 9.45 -24.67 6.81
C ARG A 44 9.92 -25.40 5.55
N LEU A 45 10.74 -26.45 5.69
CA LEU A 45 11.14 -27.31 4.55
C LEU A 45 9.95 -28.07 3.94
N LEU A 46 8.99 -28.49 4.77
CA LEU A 46 7.76 -29.13 4.27
C LEU A 46 6.85 -28.13 3.57
N LEU A 47 6.63 -26.96 4.17
CA LEU A 47 5.80 -25.88 3.59
C LEU A 47 6.34 -25.38 2.26
N GLN A 48 7.65 -25.44 2.03
CA GLN A 48 8.25 -25.08 0.75
C GLN A 48 7.86 -25.97 -0.43
N ARG A 49 7.29 -27.15 -0.18
CA ARG A 49 6.76 -28.01 -1.23
C ARG A 49 5.42 -27.50 -1.78
N GLU A 50 4.73 -26.64 -1.04
CA GLU A 50 3.47 -26.02 -1.43
C GLU A 50 3.72 -24.55 -1.78
N THR A 51 4.07 -24.28 -3.04
CA THR A 51 4.33 -22.91 -3.48
C THR A 51 3.09 -22.05 -3.33
N ARG A 52 3.23 -20.94 -2.59
CA ARG A 52 2.15 -19.95 -2.43
C ARG A 52 1.98 -19.02 -3.62
N GLY A 53 2.86 -19.12 -4.63
CA GLY A 53 2.91 -18.21 -5.76
C GLY A 53 3.39 -16.82 -5.33
N THR A 54 2.93 -15.79 -6.04
CA THR A 54 3.25 -14.40 -5.72
C THR A 54 2.34 -13.90 -4.60
N HIS A 55 2.95 -13.41 -3.52
CA HIS A 55 2.23 -12.78 -2.42
C HIS A 55 3.03 -11.60 -1.85
N GLU A 56 2.33 -10.68 -1.19
CA GLU A 56 2.95 -9.56 -0.49
C GLU A 56 2.87 -9.78 1.02
N GLN A 57 3.91 -9.33 1.72
CA GLN A 57 3.97 -9.35 3.18
C GLN A 57 4.47 -7.99 3.68
N MET A 58 3.81 -7.46 4.71
CA MET A 58 4.31 -6.32 5.47
C MET A 58 5.23 -6.82 6.58
N LEU A 59 6.45 -6.29 6.62
CA LEU A 59 7.42 -6.55 7.68
C LEU A 59 7.12 -5.68 8.92
N PRO A 60 7.61 -6.06 10.11
CA PRO A 60 7.39 -5.29 11.35
C PRO A 60 7.91 -3.85 11.31
N ASN A 61 8.90 -3.56 10.46
CA ASN A 61 9.43 -2.22 10.23
C ASN A 61 8.56 -1.37 9.28
N GLY A 62 7.44 -1.91 8.78
CA GLY A 62 6.51 -1.24 7.87
C GLY A 62 6.86 -1.36 6.38
N HIS A 63 7.92 -2.09 6.00
CA HIS A 63 8.25 -2.32 4.60
C HIS A 63 7.34 -3.37 3.98
N PHE A 64 7.01 -3.20 2.70
CA PHE A 64 6.26 -4.17 1.91
C PHE A 64 7.21 -4.97 1.04
N ILE A 65 7.26 -6.28 1.25
CA ILE A 65 8.05 -7.20 0.44
C ILE A 65 7.12 -8.07 -0.40
N GLN A 66 7.33 -8.07 -1.70
CA GLN A 66 6.75 -9.03 -2.60
C GLN A 66 7.62 -10.30 -2.63
N ILE A 67 7.02 -11.42 -2.24
CA ILE A 67 7.64 -12.74 -2.22
C ILE A 67 7.07 -13.52 -3.40
N THR A 68 7.94 -13.96 -4.30
CA THR A 68 7.53 -14.79 -5.44
C THR A 68 8.22 -16.13 -5.35
N GLU A 69 7.43 -17.18 -5.15
CA GLU A 69 7.90 -18.56 -5.08
C GLU A 69 7.51 -19.30 -6.37
N ARG A 70 8.49 -19.85 -7.09
CA ARG A 70 8.26 -20.62 -8.32
C ARG A 70 9.13 -21.87 -8.35
N VAL A 71 8.51 -23.00 -8.67
CA VAL A 71 9.24 -24.24 -8.97
C VAL A 71 9.86 -24.11 -10.36
N THR A 72 11.15 -24.44 -10.47
CA THR A 72 11.86 -24.47 -11.76
C THR A 72 11.50 -25.75 -12.53
N PRO A 73 11.65 -25.77 -13.86
CA PRO A 73 11.39 -26.99 -14.66
C PRO A 73 12.20 -28.21 -14.20
N GLU A 74 13.35 -27.99 -13.58
CA GLU A 74 14.25 -29.02 -13.05
C GLU A 74 13.87 -29.48 -11.63
N GLY A 75 12.76 -28.99 -11.07
CA GLY A 75 12.28 -29.33 -9.73
C GLY A 75 12.93 -28.56 -8.60
N GLY A 76 13.72 -27.53 -8.89
CA GLY A 76 14.25 -26.59 -7.91
C GLY A 76 13.19 -25.58 -7.45
N LEU A 77 13.46 -24.85 -6.36
CA LEU A 77 12.59 -23.76 -5.89
C LEU A 77 13.36 -22.44 -6.00
N MET A 78 12.76 -21.47 -6.68
CA MET A 78 13.24 -20.10 -6.73
C MET A 78 12.32 -19.22 -5.90
N ILE A 79 12.90 -18.49 -4.95
CA ILE A 79 12.21 -17.48 -4.15
C ILE A 79 12.89 -16.14 -4.42
N THR A 80 12.11 -15.16 -4.85
CA THR A 80 12.58 -13.77 -4.97
C THR A 80 11.87 -12.88 -3.99
N TYR A 81 12.62 -11.95 -3.42
CA TYR A 81 12.14 -10.93 -2.50
C TYR A 81 12.40 -9.58 -3.15
N HIS A 82 11.34 -8.84 -3.39
CA HIS A 82 11.42 -7.48 -3.92
C HIS A 82 10.82 -6.53 -2.91
N ASP A 83 11.58 -5.53 -2.47
CA ASP A 83 11.03 -4.42 -1.70
C ASP A 83 10.19 -3.55 -2.64
N VAL A 84 8.88 -3.51 -2.40
CA VAL A 84 7.91 -2.77 -3.18
C VAL A 84 7.36 -1.57 -2.39
N THR A 85 8.02 -1.19 -1.29
CA THR A 85 7.57 -0.10 -0.41
C THR A 85 7.47 1.22 -1.17
N GLU A 86 8.55 1.61 -1.86
CA GLU A 86 8.57 2.85 -2.66
C GLU A 86 7.59 2.80 -3.82
N LEU A 87 7.44 1.64 -4.48
CA LEU A 87 6.46 1.45 -5.54
C LEU A 87 5.03 1.65 -5.02
N ARG A 88 4.70 1.08 -3.85
CA ARG A 88 3.40 1.25 -3.21
C ARG A 88 3.15 2.70 -2.80
N ARG A 89 4.15 3.37 -2.21
CA ARG A 89 4.05 4.79 -1.83
C ARG A 89 3.79 5.66 -3.06
N ALA A 90 4.58 5.49 -4.12
CA ALA A 90 4.40 6.21 -5.37
C ALA A 90 3.04 5.90 -6.01
N SER A 91 2.59 4.65 -6.00
CA SER A 91 1.28 4.28 -6.52
C SER A 91 0.13 4.93 -5.75
N ALA A 92 0.21 4.95 -4.41
CA ALA A 92 -0.78 5.61 -3.57
C ALA A 92 -0.77 7.13 -3.77
N GLU A 93 0.41 7.72 -3.97
CA GLU A 93 0.54 9.14 -4.29
C GLU A 93 -0.03 9.48 -5.67
N ILE A 94 0.24 8.67 -6.69
CA ILE A 94 -0.36 8.80 -8.03
C ILE A 94 -1.88 8.69 -7.93
N GLU A 95 -2.40 7.74 -7.17
CA GLU A 95 -3.84 7.59 -6.96
C GLU A 95 -4.44 8.86 -6.31
N ASN A 96 -3.78 9.37 -5.27
CA ASN A 96 -4.19 10.62 -4.63
C ASN A 96 -4.18 11.80 -5.62
N LEU A 97 -3.08 12.00 -6.36
CA LEU A 97 -2.93 13.05 -7.37
C LEU A 97 -3.99 12.96 -8.47
N ALA A 98 -4.39 11.74 -8.83
CA ALA A 98 -5.30 11.52 -9.93
C ALA A 98 -6.78 11.67 -9.51
N PHE A 99 -7.13 11.52 -8.23
CA PHE A 99 -8.52 11.55 -7.76
C PHE A 99 -8.86 12.65 -6.76
N TYR A 100 -7.87 13.33 -6.17
CA TYR A 100 -8.08 14.38 -5.19
C TYR A 100 -7.46 15.70 -5.63
N ASP A 101 -8.06 16.80 -5.19
CA ASP A 101 -7.53 18.14 -5.35
C ASP A 101 -6.42 18.38 -4.31
N LEU A 102 -5.24 18.81 -4.75
CA LEU A 102 -4.07 18.95 -3.89
C LEU A 102 -4.21 20.06 -2.84
N LEU A 103 -4.95 21.12 -3.15
CA LEU A 103 -5.12 22.26 -2.25
C LEU A 103 -6.08 21.92 -1.11
N THR A 104 -7.22 21.31 -1.44
CA THR A 104 -8.32 21.09 -0.49
C THR A 104 -8.40 19.66 0.07
N GLY A 105 -7.74 18.70 -0.59
CA GLY A 105 -7.84 17.27 -0.27
C GLY A 105 -9.23 16.67 -0.57
N LEU A 106 -10.13 17.40 -1.22
CA LEU A 106 -11.44 16.89 -1.62
C LEU A 106 -11.36 16.06 -2.91
N PRO A 107 -12.33 15.16 -3.16
CA PRO A 107 -12.49 14.53 -4.47
C PRO A 107 -12.46 15.56 -5.60
N ASN A 108 -11.57 15.36 -6.57
CA ASN A 108 -11.50 16.21 -7.74
C ASN A 108 -12.68 15.92 -8.69
N ARG A 109 -12.76 16.71 -9.77
CA ARG A 109 -13.82 16.55 -10.79
C ARG A 109 -13.87 15.14 -11.40
N ARG A 110 -12.72 14.46 -11.54
CA ARG A 110 -12.66 13.11 -12.10
C ARG A 110 -13.34 12.11 -11.16
N LEU A 111 -13.01 12.15 -9.87
CA LEU A 111 -13.64 11.29 -8.87
C LEU A 111 -15.13 11.62 -8.69
N LEU A 112 -15.50 12.91 -8.72
CA LEU A 112 -16.91 13.33 -8.68
C LEU A 112 -17.74 12.69 -9.81
N LEU A 113 -17.25 12.76 -11.05
CA LEU A 113 -17.96 12.20 -12.21
C LEU A 113 -18.05 10.68 -12.15
N ASP A 114 -17.00 10.00 -11.72
CA ASP A 114 -17.01 8.56 -11.50
C ASP A 114 -18.10 8.16 -10.47
N ARG A 115 -18.12 8.82 -9.31
CA ARG A 115 -19.13 8.58 -8.27
C ARG A 115 -20.53 8.93 -8.72
N LEU A 116 -20.70 9.99 -9.52
CA LEU A 116 -21.99 10.37 -10.08
C LEU A 116 -22.52 9.28 -11.04
N HIS A 117 -21.68 8.72 -11.91
CA HIS A 117 -22.09 7.61 -12.77
C HIS A 117 -22.55 6.37 -11.96
N GLN A 118 -21.81 6.03 -10.89
CA GLN A 118 -22.18 4.92 -10.00
C GLN A 118 -23.50 5.20 -9.27
N ALA A 119 -23.71 6.43 -8.80
CA ALA A 119 -24.94 6.85 -8.14
C ALA A 119 -26.14 6.78 -9.08
N LEU A 120 -26.01 7.24 -10.33
CA LEU A 120 -27.06 7.16 -11.36
C LEU A 120 -27.43 5.70 -11.69
N ALA A 121 -26.44 4.82 -11.87
CA ALA A 121 -26.69 3.40 -12.12
C ALA A 121 -27.38 2.70 -10.94
N THR A 122 -27.12 3.17 -9.71
CA THR A 122 -27.77 2.66 -8.50
C THR A 122 -29.21 3.16 -8.40
N ALA A 123 -29.42 4.46 -8.59
CA ALA A 123 -30.74 5.11 -8.62
C ALA A 123 -31.69 4.46 -9.63
N GLN A 124 -31.20 4.15 -10.84
CA GLN A 124 -31.98 3.45 -11.86
C GLN A 124 -32.45 2.07 -11.42
N ARG A 125 -31.63 1.33 -10.67
CA ARG A 125 -31.96 -0.02 -10.18
C ARG A 125 -32.83 0.00 -8.93
N SER A 126 -32.65 0.99 -8.05
CA SER A 126 -33.38 1.08 -6.77
C SER A 126 -34.64 1.94 -6.85
N HIS A 127 -34.90 2.61 -7.97
CA HIS A 127 -35.95 3.62 -8.14
C HIS A 127 -35.88 4.76 -7.10
N GLN A 128 -34.67 5.07 -6.62
CA GLN A 128 -34.43 6.18 -5.70
C GLN A 128 -33.90 7.40 -6.45
N PHE A 129 -34.18 8.59 -5.92
CA PHE A 129 -33.66 9.85 -6.47
C PHE A 129 -32.44 10.32 -5.68
N GLY A 130 -31.53 11.01 -6.38
CA GLY A 130 -30.40 11.72 -5.79
C GLY A 130 -30.53 13.23 -6.01
N ALA A 131 -29.82 14.01 -5.20
CA ALA A 131 -29.68 15.46 -5.37
C ALA A 131 -28.21 15.81 -5.62
N LEU A 132 -27.97 16.83 -6.45
CA LEU A 132 -26.65 17.38 -6.71
C LEU A 132 -26.69 18.88 -6.46
N LEU A 133 -25.75 19.37 -5.64
CA LEU A 133 -25.63 20.77 -5.28
C LEU A 133 -24.32 21.34 -5.83
N PHE A 134 -24.40 22.50 -6.48
CA PHE A 134 -23.24 23.30 -6.85
C PHE A 134 -23.17 24.51 -5.91
N LEU A 135 -21.98 24.72 -5.34
CA LEU A 135 -21.68 25.82 -4.43
C LEU A 135 -20.53 26.62 -5.03
N ASP A 136 -20.66 27.94 -4.97
CA ASP A 136 -19.60 28.87 -5.37
C ASP A 136 -19.32 29.85 -4.23
N LEU A 137 -18.11 30.39 -4.18
CA LEU A 137 -17.72 31.36 -3.16
C LEU A 137 -17.87 32.79 -3.69
N ASP A 138 -18.84 33.51 -3.12
CA ASP A 138 -19.08 34.90 -3.48
C ASP A 138 -17.84 35.77 -3.29
N HIS A 139 -17.57 36.63 -4.28
CA HIS A 139 -16.45 37.59 -4.28
C HIS A 139 -15.05 36.97 -4.08
N PHE A 140 -14.86 35.66 -4.34
CA PHE A 140 -13.57 35.00 -4.18
C PHE A 140 -12.44 35.66 -4.99
N LYS A 141 -12.75 36.12 -6.22
CA LYS A 141 -11.80 36.87 -7.05
C LYS A 141 -11.33 38.16 -6.39
N THR A 142 -12.24 38.93 -5.79
CA THR A 142 -11.90 40.19 -5.11
C THR A 142 -10.97 39.96 -3.93
N LEU A 143 -11.16 38.86 -3.19
CA LEU A 143 -10.26 38.47 -2.11
C LEU A 143 -8.85 38.17 -2.66
N ASN A 144 -8.73 37.37 -3.72
CA ASN A 144 -7.44 37.09 -4.35
C ASN A 144 -6.75 38.36 -4.85
N ASP A 145 -7.50 39.26 -5.50
CA ASP A 145 -6.96 40.49 -6.07
C ASP A 145 -6.50 41.47 -4.96
N THR A 146 -7.09 41.41 -3.75
CA THR A 146 -6.81 42.33 -2.63
C THR A 146 -5.78 41.78 -1.64
N GLN A 147 -5.83 40.48 -1.35
CA GLN A 147 -5.05 39.83 -0.28
C GLN A 147 -4.06 38.78 -0.81
N GLY A 148 -4.00 38.59 -2.12
CA GLY A 148 -3.15 37.61 -2.77
C GLY A 148 -3.77 36.20 -2.80
N HIS A 149 -3.21 35.36 -3.68
CA HIS A 149 -3.68 33.99 -3.89
C HIS A 149 -3.52 33.09 -2.67
N GLU A 150 -2.47 33.27 -1.86
CA GLU A 150 -2.25 32.49 -0.65
C GLU A 150 -3.42 32.60 0.33
N MET A 151 -4.03 33.79 0.46
CA MET A 151 -5.22 33.98 1.30
C MET A 151 -6.44 33.28 0.71
N GLY A 152 -6.59 33.27 -0.62
CA GLY A 152 -7.62 32.50 -1.30
C GLY A 152 -7.48 31.00 -1.08
N ASP A 153 -6.25 30.50 -1.13
CA ASP A 153 -5.93 29.09 -0.90
C ASP A 153 -6.30 28.66 0.52
N LEU A 154 -5.97 29.50 1.52
CA LEU A 154 -6.38 29.27 2.92
C LEU A 154 -7.90 29.27 3.08
N LEU A 155 -8.61 30.18 2.40
CA LEU A 155 -10.08 30.19 2.43
C LEU A 155 -10.65 28.89 1.84
N LEU A 156 -10.14 28.45 0.68
CA LEU A 156 -10.58 27.20 0.04
C LEU A 156 -10.34 25.98 0.95
N GLN A 157 -9.18 25.90 1.61
CA GLN A 157 -8.88 24.85 2.60
C GLN A 157 -9.88 24.86 3.76
N GLN A 158 -10.23 26.03 4.30
CA GLN A 158 -11.20 26.14 5.39
C GLN A 158 -12.62 25.77 4.95
N VAL A 159 -13.03 26.16 3.74
CA VAL A 159 -14.32 25.76 3.17
C VAL A 159 -14.38 24.25 3.01
N ALA A 160 -13.34 23.63 2.46
CA ALA A 160 -13.24 22.20 2.30
C ALA A 160 -13.34 21.44 3.64
N LEU A 161 -12.64 21.92 4.66
CA LEU A 161 -12.71 21.35 6.01
C LEU A 161 -14.14 21.40 6.57
N ARG A 162 -14.82 22.54 6.41
CA ARG A 162 -16.22 22.70 6.89
C ARG A 162 -17.18 21.78 6.15
N LEU A 163 -17.04 21.66 4.82
CA LEU A 163 -17.86 20.77 4.01
C LEU A 163 -17.72 19.31 4.44
N ARG A 164 -16.51 18.84 4.78
CA ARG A 164 -16.27 17.48 5.29
C ARG A 164 -16.95 17.17 6.62
N ILE A 165 -17.31 18.18 7.40
CA ILE A 165 -17.91 18.00 8.73
C ILE A 165 -19.44 18.00 8.65
N CYS A 166 -20.03 18.63 7.64
CA CYS A 166 -21.47 18.81 7.54
C CYS A 166 -22.17 17.99 6.45
N VAL A 167 -21.40 17.27 5.61
CA VAL A 167 -21.90 16.37 4.54
C VAL A 167 -21.35 14.98 4.76
#